data_AF-A0A6F9AS51-F1
#
_entry.id   AF-A0A6F9AS51-F1
#
_cell.length_a   1.000
_cell.length_b   1.000
_cell.length_c   1.000
_cell.angle_alpha   90.00
_cell.angle_beta   90.00
_cell.angle_gamma   90.00
#
_symmetry.space_group_name_H-M   'P 1'
#
loop_
_entity.id
_entity.type
_entity.pdbx_description
1 polymer ?
#
loop_
_entity_poly.entity_id
_entity_poly.type
_entity_poly.pdbx_seq_one_letter_code
_entity_poly.pdbx_strand_id
1 'polypeptide(L)' 'MDAELSSAQEEAHMPVYHPTPSQARLASQLTEEEQVRIAQRIGLIQHLPRGVYDGGRDGSEKKIRE' A
#
# COMPACT_ATOMS: atom_id res chain seq x y z
N MET A 1 15.48 7.94 -36.50
CA MET A 1 14.45 8.78 -35.87
C MET A 1 13.83 7.89 -34.80
N ASP A 2 14.55 7.67 -33.70
CA ASP A 2 14.32 6.52 -32.79
C ASP A 2 14.27 6.97 -31.32
N ALA A 3 13.76 8.17 -31.07
CA ALA A 3 13.69 8.77 -29.72
C ALA A 3 12.27 8.88 -29.15
N GLU A 4 11.26 8.33 -29.83
CA GLU A 4 9.82 8.52 -29.50
C GLU A 4 9.16 7.31 -28.81
N LEU A 5 9.94 6.35 -28.28
CA LEU A 5 9.39 5.17 -27.57
C LEU A 5 9.79 5.10 -26.08
N SER A 6 10.51 6.09 -25.56
CA SER A 6 11.04 6.05 -24.18
C SER A 6 10.03 6.41 -23.08
N SER A 7 8.94 7.09 -23.41
CA SER A 7 8.01 7.64 -22.40
C SER A 7 7.01 6.61 -21.84
N ALA A 8 6.67 5.56 -22.60
CA ALA A 8 5.67 4.58 -22.19
C ALA A 8 6.18 3.54 -21.16
N GLN A 9 7.51 3.35 -21.04
CA GLN A 9 8.08 2.38 -20.10
C GLN A 9 8.34 2.95 -18.71
N GLU A 10 8.45 4.27 -18.57
CA GLU A 10 8.71 4.92 -17.28
C GLU A 10 7.43 4.97 -16.41
N GLU A 11 6.26 5.02 -17.05
CA GLU A 11 4.95 4.96 -16.40
C GLU A 11 4.69 3.57 -15.75
N ALA A 12 5.35 2.52 -16.24
CA ALA A 12 5.24 1.17 -15.69
C ALA A 12 6.01 0.97 -14.35
N HIS A 13 6.90 1.90 -13.99
CA HIS A 13 7.71 1.81 -12.78
C HIS A 13 7.21 2.66 -11.61
N MET A 14 6.29 3.61 -11.85
CA MET A 14 5.82 4.46 -10.76
C MET A 14 4.86 3.69 -9.85
N PRO A 15 5.10 3.68 -8.52
CA PRO A 15 4.18 3.06 -7.59
C PRO A 15 2.81 3.74 -7.65
N VAL A 16 1.79 2.95 -7.92
CA VAL A 16 0.39 3.36 -7.81
C VAL A 16 -0.10 3.03 -6.40
N TYR A 17 -0.81 3.98 -5.78
CA TYR A 17 -1.35 3.86 -4.43
C TYR A 17 -2.87 3.81 -4.45
N HIS A 18 -3.44 3.21 -3.39
CA HIS A 18 -4.88 3.00 -3.26
C HIS A 18 -5.46 3.77 -2.07
N PRO A 19 -5.77 5.07 -2.24
CA PRO A 19 -6.38 5.89 -1.18
C PRO A 19 -7.77 5.41 -0.80
N THR A 20 -8.55 4.90 -1.77
CA THR A 20 -9.81 4.18 -1.54
C THR A 20 -9.78 2.84 -2.29
N PRO A 21 -10.57 1.84 -1.85
CA PRO A 21 -10.77 0.62 -2.64
C PRO A 21 -11.24 1.00 -4.03
N SER A 22 -10.65 0.39 -5.06
CA SER A 22 -10.94 0.66 -6.48
C SER A 22 -10.40 1.97 -7.06
N GLN A 23 -9.78 2.85 -6.28
CA GLN A 23 -9.12 4.03 -6.81
C GLN A 23 -7.61 3.83 -6.79
N ALA A 24 -6.98 3.94 -7.95
CA ALA A 24 -5.53 3.83 -8.11
C ALA A 24 -5.00 5.22 -8.53
N ARG A 25 -4.08 5.80 -7.76
CA ARG A 25 -3.51 7.13 -8.01
C ARG A 25 -2.00 7.14 -7.78
N LEU A 26 -1.28 7.95 -8.56
CA LEU A 26 0.14 8.21 -8.32
C LEU A 26 0.34 9.08 -7.07
N ALA A 27 1.51 9.03 -6.44
CA ALA A 27 1.83 9.84 -5.27
C ALA A 27 1.61 11.35 -5.50
N SER A 28 1.93 11.84 -6.70
CA SER A 28 1.76 13.25 -7.09
C SER A 28 0.30 13.73 -7.12
N GLN A 29 -0.65 12.81 -7.15
CA GLN A 29 -2.10 13.09 -7.25
C GLN A 29 -2.81 12.91 -5.90
N LEU A 30 -2.06 12.71 -4.82
CA LEU A 30 -2.57 12.54 -3.47
C LEU A 30 -2.38 13.83 -2.67
N THR A 31 -3.33 14.14 -1.79
CA THR A 31 -3.09 15.19 -0.78
C THR A 31 -2.06 14.73 0.24
N GLU A 32 -1.47 15.67 0.99
CA GLU A 32 -0.51 15.35 2.04
C GLU A 32 -1.11 14.36 3.06
N GLU A 33 -2.37 14.58 3.46
CA GLU A 33 -3.06 13.72 4.41
C GLU A 33 -3.28 12.31 3.84
N GLU A 34 -3.53 12.19 2.53
CA GLU A 34 -3.64 10.89 1.86
C GLU A 34 -2.30 10.14 1.85
N GLN A 35 -1.20 10.84 1.54
CA GLN A 35 0.14 10.26 1.59
C GLN A 35 0.50 9.79 3.00
N VAL A 36 0.22 10.60 4.03
CA VAL A 36 0.45 10.24 5.44
C VAL A 36 -0.34 8.99 5.83
N ARG A 37 -1.62 8.90 5.46
CA ARG A 37 -2.45 7.71 5.74
C ARG A 37 -1.91 6.46 5.03
N ILE A 38 -1.45 6.59 3.79
CA ILE A 38 -0.86 5.47 3.04
C ILE A 38 0.44 5.00 3.70
N ALA A 39 1.33 5.91 4.07
CA ALA A 39 2.57 5.57 4.76
C ALA A 39 2.32 4.83 6.08
N GLN A 40 1.37 5.31 6.88
CA GLN A 40 0.95 4.64 8.12
C GLN A 40 0.42 3.22 7.85
N ARG A 41 -0.46 3.06 6.86
CA ARG A 41 -1.01 1.74 6.50
C ARG A 41 0.08 0.78 6.03
N ILE A 42 1.03 1.23 5.22
CA ILE A 42 2.17 0.41 4.78
C ILE A 42 3.01 -0.03 5.97
N GLY A 43 3.25 0.87 6.94
CA GLY A 43 3.90 0.53 8.20
C GLY A 43 3.15 -0.57 8.97
N LEU A 44 1.83 -0.43 9.11
CA LEU A 44 0.99 -1.44 9.78
C LEU A 44 1.02 -2.78 9.04
N ILE A 45 0.90 -2.77 7.70
CA ILE A 45 0.90 -3.97 6.86
C ILE A 45 2.19 -4.78 7.02
N GLN A 46 3.34 -4.10 7.07
CA GLN A 46 4.64 -4.76 7.27
C GLN A 46 4.76 -5.50 8.60
N HIS A 47 4.01 -5.05 9.61
CA HIS A 47 4.00 -5.63 10.95
C HIS A 47 2.77 -6.50 11.21
N LEU A 48 1.97 -6.81 10.18
CA LEU A 48 0.84 -7.73 10.36
C LEU A 48 1.36 -9.12 10.73
N PRO A 49 0.69 -9.80 11.67
CA PRO A 49 1.02 -11.18 11.99
C PRO A 49 0.82 -12.05 10.74
N ARG A 50 1.86 -12.78 10.37
CA ARG A 50 1.78 -13.75 9.27
C ARG A 50 1.13 -15.03 9.80
N GLY A 51 -0.05 -15.38 9.31
CA GLY A 51 -0.77 -16.58 9.73
C GLY A 51 -2.08 -16.73 8.96
N VAL A 52 -2.57 -17.97 8.86
CA VAL A 52 -3.91 -18.25 8.32
C VAL A 52 -4.92 -17.87 9.38
N TYR A 53 -5.85 -16.97 9.05
CA TYR A 53 -6.98 -16.65 9.91
C TYR A 53 -7.90 -17.87 10.00
N ASP A 54 -7.97 -18.51 11.16
CA ASP A 54 -8.75 -19.73 11.39
C ASP A 54 -10.19 -19.47 11.86
N GLY A 55 -10.77 -18.30 11.55
CA GLY A 55 -12.21 -18.10 11.57
C GLY A 55 -12.97 -18.54 12.85
N GLY A 56 -12.39 -18.40 14.04
CA GLY A 56 -13.13 -18.47 15.29
C GLY A 56 -12.88 -19.70 16.16
N ARG A 57 -11.65 -19.87 16.63
CA ARG A 57 -11.42 -20.49 17.95
C ARG A 57 -10.64 -19.53 18.85
N ASP A 58 -11.39 -19.00 19.81
CA ASP A 58 -10.94 -18.61 21.14
C ASP A 58 -10.10 -17.31 21.19
N GLY A 59 -10.74 -16.25 21.68
CA GLY A 59 -10.16 -14.92 21.87
C GLY A 59 -8.95 -14.91 22.80
N SER A 60 -7.78 -15.15 22.24
CA SER A 60 -6.49 -14.89 22.88
C SER A 60 -5.79 -13.76 22.14
N GLU A 61 -6.00 -12.56 22.67
CA GLU A 61 -5.23 -11.35 22.39
C GLU A 61 -3.73 -11.69 22.33
N LYS A 62 -3.14 -11.72 21.13
CA LYS A 62 -1.69 -11.60 21.02
C LYS A 62 -1.35 -10.14 21.26
N LYS A 63 -1.23 -9.77 22.54
CA LYS A 63 -0.53 -8.57 22.99
C LYS A 63 0.83 -8.53 22.31
N ILE A 64 0.98 -7.58 21.40
CA ILE A 64 2.26 -7.14 20.87
C ILE A 64 3.01 -6.52 22.06
N ARG A 65 4.09 -7.19 22.49
CA ARG A 65 4.97 -6.74 23.56
C ARG A 65 5.94 -5.71 22.97
N GLU A 66 6.04 -4.57 23.65
CA GLU A 66 6.98 -3.45 23.43
C GLU A 66 8.44 -3.91 23.33
#